data_AF-A0A937ZQM6-F1
#
_entry.id   AF-A0A937ZQM6-F1
#
_cell.length_a   1.000
_cell.length_b   1.000
_cell.length_c   1.000
_cell.angle_alpha   90.00
_cell.angle_beta   90.00
_cell.angle_gamma   90.00
#
_symmetry.space_group_name_H-M   'P 1'
#
loop_
_entity.id
_entity.type
_entity.pdbx_description
1 polymer ?
#
loop_
_entity_poly.entity_id
_entity_poly.type
_entity_poly.pdbx_seq_one_letter_code
_entity_poly.pdbx_strand_id
1 'polypeptide(L)'
;MGATEARPARRRGIVAAALALSVVLAAAGLEAALRLYQWLQADARIIVTDPVLHHRLRPGLDVVMTGYGAPMHLLTNSLGWPEERDFAPARPAGTVRIVAVGDSNTQGRVNHAEKMTELLEARLNAAPDPAGRRFEVINTGTSS
;
A
#
# COMPACT_ATOMS: atom_id res chain seq x y z
N MET A 1 9.01 -23.80 -71.20
CA MET A 1 8.22 -22.59 -70.88
C MET A 1 7.82 -22.66 -69.43
N GLY A 2 8.50 -21.90 -68.58
CA GLY A 2 8.23 -21.83 -67.15
C GLY A 2 7.57 -20.51 -66.77
N ALA A 3 6.73 -20.55 -65.74
CA ALA A 3 6.62 -19.61 -64.62
C ALA A 3 5.17 -19.62 -64.08
N THR A 4 4.91 -20.17 -62.89
CA THR A 4 4.92 -19.48 -61.58
C THR A 4 3.57 -18.83 -61.22
N GLU A 5 2.59 -19.64 -60.78
CA GLU A 5 1.31 -19.13 -60.23
C GLU A 5 1.15 -19.28 -58.69
N ALA A 6 2.19 -19.70 -57.95
CA ALA A 6 2.11 -19.85 -56.49
C ALA A 6 2.29 -18.54 -55.67
N ARG A 7 2.30 -17.37 -56.31
CA ARG A 7 2.72 -16.08 -55.69
C ARG A 7 1.72 -15.35 -54.78
N PRO A 8 0.39 -15.33 -55.02
CA PRO A 8 -0.51 -14.47 -54.25
C PRO A 8 -0.85 -15.01 -52.85
N ALA A 9 -1.02 -16.32 -52.70
CA ALA A 9 -1.33 -16.97 -51.42
C ALA A 9 -0.15 -16.88 -50.42
N ARG A 10 1.08 -17.12 -50.90
CA ARG A 10 2.31 -16.98 -50.10
C ARG A 10 2.51 -15.55 -49.61
N ARG A 11 2.27 -14.55 -50.46
CA ARG A 11 2.39 -13.12 -50.09
C ARG A 11 1.35 -12.72 -49.03
N ARG A 12 0.10 -13.18 -49.15
CA ARG A 12 -0.95 -12.95 -48.14
C ARG A 12 -0.58 -13.58 -46.79
N GLY A 13 -0.04 -14.80 -46.80
CA GLY A 13 0.44 -15.46 -45.58
C GLY A 13 1.59 -14.72 -44.89
N ILE A 14 2.56 -14.21 -45.67
CA ILE A 14 3.68 -13.42 -45.12
C ILE A 14 3.19 -12.11 -44.51
N VAL A 15 2.27 -11.39 -45.18
CA VAL A 15 1.70 -10.14 -44.66
C VAL A 15 0.90 -10.40 -43.39
N ALA A 16 0.08 -11.45 -43.36
CA ALA A 16 -0.67 -11.82 -42.15
C ALA A 16 0.26 -12.19 -40.99
N ALA A 17 1.33 -12.94 -41.24
CA ALA A 17 2.33 -13.30 -40.23
C ALA A 17 3.08 -12.06 -39.71
N ALA A 18 3.45 -11.12 -40.60
CA ALA A 18 4.10 -9.87 -40.22
C ALA A 18 3.17 -8.98 -39.37
N LEU A 19 1.89 -8.90 -39.72
CA LEU A 19 0.88 -8.19 -38.93
C LEU A 19 0.69 -8.84 -37.56
N ALA A 20 0.53 -10.16 -37.50
CA ALA A 20 0.42 -10.89 -36.24
C ALA A 20 1.64 -10.66 -35.35
N LEU A 21 2.85 -10.75 -35.92
CA LEU A 21 4.09 -10.47 -35.21
C LEU A 21 4.15 -9.02 -34.71
N SER A 22 3.73 -8.04 -35.52
CA SER A 22 3.70 -6.64 -35.09
C SER A 22 2.75 -6.40 -33.92
N VAL A 23 1.60 -7.07 -33.89
CA VAL A 23 0.64 -6.99 -32.78
C VAL A 23 1.25 -7.60 -31.50
N VAL A 24 1.89 -8.76 -31.62
CA VAL A 24 2.58 -9.42 -30.49
C VAL A 24 3.70 -8.55 -29.94
N LEU A 25 4.54 -7.98 -30.81
CA LEU A 25 5.63 -7.10 -30.40
C LEU A 25 5.12 -5.80 -29.75
N ALA A 26 4.03 -5.23 -30.28
CA ALA A 26 3.41 -4.04 -29.70
C ALA A 26 2.83 -4.35 -28.31
N ALA A 27 2.15 -5.49 -28.13
CA ALA A 27 1.63 -5.92 -26.84
C ALA A 27 2.75 -6.17 -25.82
N ALA A 28 3.82 -6.86 -26.22
CA ALA A 28 4.98 -7.11 -25.36
C ALA A 28 5.69 -5.80 -24.98
N GLY A 29 5.82 -4.86 -25.91
CA GLY A 29 6.38 -3.54 -25.65
C GLY A 29 5.53 -2.72 -24.67
N LEU A 30 4.21 -2.73 -24.83
CA LEU A 30 3.28 -2.08 -23.91
C LEU A 30 3.36 -2.69 -22.50
N GLU A 31 3.38 -4.01 -22.39
CA GLU A 31 3.51 -4.69 -21.10
C GLU A 31 4.84 -4.35 -20.42
N ALA A 32 5.96 -4.35 -21.16
CA ALA A 32 7.26 -3.98 -20.62
C ALA A 32 7.28 -2.52 -20.13
N ALA A 33 6.71 -1.59 -20.90
CA ALA A 33 6.59 -0.19 -20.50
C ALA A 33 5.74 -0.03 -19.23
N LEU A 34 4.60 -0.75 -19.13
CA LEU A 34 3.75 -0.75 -17.95
C LEU A 34 4.46 -1.33 -16.72
N ARG A 35 5.18 -2.45 -16.88
CA ARG A 35 5.97 -3.05 -15.79
C ARG A 35 7.08 -2.11 -15.31
N LEU A 36 7.78 -1.45 -16.23
CA LEU A 36 8.80 -0.45 -15.89
C LEU A 36 8.18 0.74 -15.16
N TYR A 37 7.06 1.28 -15.66
CA TYR A 37 6.34 2.36 -15.00
C TYR A 37 5.90 1.96 -13.58
N GLN A 38 5.33 0.76 -13.40
CA GLN A 38 4.94 0.26 -12.09
C GLN A 38 6.12 0.04 -11.14
N TRP A 39 7.28 -0.40 -11.65
CA TRP A 39 8.50 -0.56 -10.88
C TRP A 39 9.04 0.79 -10.41
N LEU A 40 9.08 1.79 -11.29
CA LEU A 40 9.47 3.17 -10.95
C LEU A 40 8.53 3.80 -9.90
N GLN A 41 7.27 3.37 -9.86
CA GLN A 41 6.27 3.85 -8.90
C GLN A 41 6.12 2.95 -7.65
N ALA A 42 6.91 1.87 -7.52
CA ALA A 42 6.77 0.91 -6.43
C ALA A 42 7.00 1.56 -5.05
N ASP A 43 7.94 2.50 -4.96
CA ASP A 43 8.25 3.25 -3.74
C ASP A 43 7.18 4.30 -3.38
N ALA A 44 6.25 4.61 -4.29
CA ALA A 44 5.14 5.52 -4.02
C ALA A 44 3.90 4.80 -3.46
N ARG A 45 3.91 3.45 -3.38
CA ARG A 45 2.75 2.69 -2.91
C ARG A 45 2.55 2.85 -1.41
N ILE A 46 1.38 3.38 -1.04
CA ILE A 46 0.95 3.49 0.36
C ILE A 46 0.47 2.12 0.88
N ILE A 47 -0.19 1.34 0.01
CA ILE A 47 -0.70 0.00 0.33
C ILE A 47 0.09 -1.04 -0.47
N VAL A 48 0.52 -2.10 0.22
CA VAL A 48 1.26 -3.22 -0.35
C VAL A 48 0.52 -4.53 -0.10
N THR A 49 0.69 -5.51 -1.00
CA THR A 49 0.12 -6.84 -0.84
C THR A 49 0.73 -7.56 0.36
N ASP A 50 -0.12 -8.27 1.11
CA ASP A 50 0.31 -9.11 2.22
C ASP A 50 -0.36 -10.49 2.09
N PRO A 51 0.39 -11.61 2.19
CA PRO A 51 -0.17 -12.94 1.96
C PRO A 51 -1.17 -13.38 3.04
N VAL A 52 -1.14 -12.77 4.23
CA VAL A 52 -2.03 -13.10 5.35
C VAL A 52 -3.15 -12.09 5.47
N LEU A 53 -2.82 -10.79 5.38
CA LEU A 53 -3.78 -9.70 5.56
C LEU A 53 -4.45 -9.24 4.26
N HIS A 54 -4.16 -9.91 3.12
CA HIS A 54 -4.44 -9.47 1.75
C HIS A 54 -3.67 -8.20 1.35
N HIS A 55 -3.66 -7.18 2.22
CA HIS A 55 -2.94 -5.93 2.05
C HIS A 55 -2.61 -5.31 3.40
N ARG A 56 -1.63 -4.42 3.41
CA ARG A 56 -1.24 -3.61 4.57
C ARG A 56 -0.65 -2.28 4.12
N LEU A 57 -0.53 -1.32 5.03
CA LEU A 57 0.25 -0.12 4.74
C LEU A 57 1.74 -0.49 4.62
N ARG A 58 2.44 0.19 3.71
CA ARG A 58 3.89 0.04 3.56
C ARG A 58 4.59 0.50 4.85
N PRO A 59 5.55 -0.25 5.42
CA PRO A 59 6.31 0.19 6.58
C PRO A 59 7.16 1.42 6.31
N GLY A 60 7.38 2.23 7.33
CA GLY A 60 8.26 3.41 7.26
C GLY A 60 7.77 4.48 6.27
N LEU A 61 6.46 4.56 6.00
CA LEU A 61 5.89 5.66 5.25
C LEU A 61 6.03 6.98 6.00
N ASP A 62 6.37 8.00 5.24
CA ASP A 62 6.28 9.41 5.60
C ASP A 62 5.79 10.14 4.34
N VAL A 63 4.47 10.34 4.26
CA VAL A 63 3.83 10.93 3.07
C VAL A 63 2.69 11.86 3.43
N VAL A 64 2.54 12.94 2.67
CA VAL A 64 1.36 13.80 2.73
C VAL A 64 0.34 13.27 1.73
N MET A 65 -0.81 12.81 2.23
CA MET A 65 -1.93 12.39 1.41
C MET A 65 -2.84 13.59 1.13
N THR A 66 -3.19 13.78 -0.13
CA THR A 66 -4.16 14.78 -0.59
C THR A 66 -5.42 14.07 -1.11
N GLY A 67 -6.55 14.78 -1.16
CA GLY A 67 -7.82 14.23 -1.68
C GLY A 67 -8.89 13.88 -0.63
N TYR A 68 -8.64 14.12 0.65
CA TYR A 68 -9.59 13.86 1.76
C TYR A 68 -10.16 15.15 2.40
N GLY A 69 -10.31 16.21 1.60
CA GLY A 69 -10.78 17.53 2.06
C GLY A 69 -9.67 18.44 2.61
N ALA A 70 -8.68 17.88 3.31
CA ALA A 70 -7.45 18.55 3.71
C ALA A 70 -6.24 17.63 3.50
N PRO A 71 -5.02 18.18 3.31
CA PRO A 71 -3.80 17.37 3.37
C PRO A 71 -3.66 16.73 4.74
N MET A 72 -3.37 15.43 4.77
CA MET A 72 -3.09 14.69 6.01
C MET A 72 -1.71 14.05 5.94
N HIS A 73 -0.99 14.05 7.06
CA HIS A 73 0.29 13.38 7.16
C HIS A 73 0.07 11.91 7.56
N LEU A 74 0.38 10.98 6.66
CA LEU A 74 0.39 9.55 6.97
C LEU A 74 1.82 9.11 7.27
N LEU A 75 2.03 8.76 8.52
CA LEU A 75 3.23 8.10 9.03
C LEU A 75 2.92 6.66 9.37
N THR A 76 3.86 5.75 9.10
CA THR A 76 3.77 4.39 9.61
C THR A 76 5.07 3.92 10.24
N ASN A 77 4.98 3.13 11.29
CA ASN A 77 6.14 2.56 11.96
C ASN A 77 6.77 1.39 11.18
N SER A 78 7.75 0.70 11.79
CA SER A 78 8.48 -0.41 11.14
C SER A 78 7.62 -1.64 10.81
N LEU A 79 6.43 -1.75 11.41
CA LEU A 79 5.46 -2.80 11.14
C LEU A 79 4.40 -2.41 10.11
N GLY A 80 4.40 -1.15 9.65
CA GLY A 80 3.37 -0.62 8.76
C GLY A 80 2.07 -0.26 9.48
N TRP A 81 2.11 -0.01 10.78
CA TRP A 81 0.97 0.53 11.51
C TRP A 81 0.97 2.05 11.43
N PRO A 82 -0.20 2.72 11.38
CA PRO A 82 -0.33 4.18 11.24
C PRO A 82 0.09 4.96 12.50
N GLU A 83 1.33 4.73 12.93
CA GLU A 83 1.96 5.07 14.20
C GLU A 83 3.28 5.83 13.94
N GLU A 84 3.59 6.83 14.77
CA GLU A 84 4.85 7.58 14.69
C GLU A 84 6.02 6.85 15.35
N ARG A 85 5.73 5.86 16.19
CA ARG A 85 6.73 5.12 16.97
C ARG A 85 6.58 3.62 16.84
N ASP A 86 7.69 2.94 17.05
CA ASP A 86 7.68 1.49 17.25
C ASP A 86 7.32 1.15 18.70
N PHE A 87 6.65 0.02 18.87
CA PHE A 87 6.30 -0.51 20.19
C PHE A 87 7.21 -1.68 20.53
N ALA A 88 7.64 -1.75 21.79
CA ALA A 88 8.44 -2.88 22.26
C ALA A 88 7.65 -4.19 22.05
N PRO A 89 8.27 -5.25 21.48
CA PRO A 89 7.59 -6.53 21.26
C PRO A 89 6.99 -7.10 22.54
N ALA A 90 7.77 -7.07 23.63
CA ALA A 90 7.27 -7.35 24.96
C ALA A 90 6.57 -6.12 25.54
N ARG A 91 5.38 -6.32 26.13
CA ARG A 91 4.68 -5.27 26.85
C ARG A 91 5.50 -4.85 28.08
N PRO A 92 5.80 -3.56 28.28
CA PRO A 92 6.52 -3.11 29.46
C PRO A 92 5.78 -3.44 30.76
N ALA A 93 6.53 -3.63 31.85
CA ALA A 93 5.95 -3.81 33.18
C ALA A 93 5.15 -2.57 33.60
N GLY A 94 4.02 -2.78 34.26
CA GLY A 94 3.13 -1.67 34.65
C GLY A 94 2.35 -1.04 33.50
N THR A 95 2.44 -1.59 32.27
CA THR A 95 1.70 -1.06 31.12
C THR A 95 0.48 -1.92 30.78
N VAL A 96 -0.65 -1.27 30.50
CA VAL A 96 -1.80 -1.85 29.83
C VAL A 96 -1.69 -1.50 28.34
N ARG A 97 -1.66 -2.53 27.48
CA ARG A 97 -1.60 -2.35 26.03
C ARG A 97 -2.95 -2.65 25.42
N ILE A 98 -3.50 -1.69 24.71
CA ILE A 98 -4.78 -1.75 24.00
C ILE A 98 -4.45 -1.74 22.51
N VAL A 99 -4.94 -2.72 21.76
CA VAL A 99 -4.71 -2.81 20.31
C VAL A 99 -6.04 -2.55 19.59
N ALA A 100 -6.08 -1.49 18.80
CA ALA A 100 -7.25 -1.09 18.02
C ALA A 100 -7.15 -1.65 16.60
N VAL A 101 -8.02 -2.61 16.29
CA VAL A 101 -8.10 -3.28 14.98
C VAL A 101 -9.34 -2.79 14.23
N GLY A 102 -9.18 -2.42 12.96
CA GLY A 102 -10.30 -2.01 12.12
C GLY A 102 -9.87 -1.45 10.77
N ASP A 103 -10.77 -0.71 10.15
CA ASP A 103 -10.62 -0.19 8.78
C ASP A 103 -10.13 1.28 8.77
N SER A 104 -10.55 2.06 7.76
CA SER A 104 -10.28 3.49 7.62
C SER A 104 -10.69 4.33 8.83
N ASN A 105 -11.74 3.93 9.56
CA ASN A 105 -12.20 4.65 10.74
C ASN A 105 -11.23 4.46 11.91
N THR A 106 -10.71 3.24 12.08
CA THR A 106 -9.68 2.95 13.08
C THR A 106 -8.36 3.57 12.68
N GLN A 107 -7.94 3.45 11.41
CA GLN A 107 -6.73 4.08 10.89
C GLN A 107 -6.72 5.58 11.18
N GLY A 108 -7.89 6.22 11.09
CA GLY A 108 -8.07 7.64 11.32
C GLY A 108 -7.43 8.45 10.21
N ARG A 109 -8.19 8.73 9.14
CA ARG A 109 -7.77 9.57 8.01
C ARG A 109 -7.76 11.07 8.36
N VAL A 110 -6.99 11.40 9.39
CA VAL A 110 -6.76 12.74 9.96
C VAL A 110 -5.28 12.85 10.36
N ASN A 111 -4.82 14.02 10.83
CA ASN A 111 -3.45 14.12 11.32
C ASN A 111 -3.26 13.22 12.56
N HIS A 112 -2.03 12.77 12.79
CA HIS A 112 -1.74 11.76 13.81
C HIS A 112 -2.30 12.15 15.20
N ALA A 113 -2.07 13.38 15.65
CA ALA A 113 -2.57 13.90 16.93
C ALA A 113 -4.11 13.92 17.07
N GLU A 114 -4.85 13.85 15.97
CA GLU A 114 -6.32 13.87 15.94
C GLU A 114 -6.92 12.46 15.90
N LYS A 115 -6.09 11.41 15.76
CA LYS A 115 -6.55 10.03 15.71
C LYS A 115 -7.19 9.64 17.04
N MET A 116 -8.27 8.86 16.95
CA MET A 116 -8.97 8.35 18.13
C MET A 116 -8.04 7.60 19.09
N THR A 117 -7.09 6.82 18.56
CA THR A 117 -6.12 6.07 19.36
C THR A 117 -5.17 6.98 20.14
N GLU A 118 -4.67 8.05 19.52
CA GLU A 118 -3.82 9.05 20.20
C GLU A 118 -4.59 9.79 21.27
N LEU A 119 -5.81 10.23 20.95
CA LEU A 119 -6.69 10.90 21.92
C LEU A 119 -7.06 9.98 23.08
N LEU A 120 -7.24 8.68 22.83
CA LEU A 120 -7.53 7.70 23.86
C LEU A 120 -6.31 7.46 24.76
N GLU A 121 -5.12 7.26 24.18
CA GLU A 121 -3.87 7.10 24.94
C GLU A 121 -3.62 8.31 25.83
N ALA A 122 -3.73 9.52 25.28
CA ALA A 122 -3.53 10.75 26.02
C ALA A 122 -4.53 10.88 27.20
N ARG A 123 -5.82 10.59 26.95
CA ARG A 123 -6.85 10.66 28.00
C ARG A 123 -6.66 9.60 29.09
N LEU A 124 -6.29 8.38 28.73
CA LEU A 124 -6.05 7.30 29.70
C LEU A 124 -4.84 7.61 30.59
N ASN A 125 -3.76 8.13 30.01
CA ASN A 125 -2.56 8.50 30.77
C ASN A 125 -2.71 9.81 31.57
N ALA A 126 -3.66 10.67 31.21
CA ALA A 126 -3.98 11.87 31.99
C ALA A 126 -4.95 11.60 33.16
N ALA A 127 -5.71 10.51 33.11
CA ALA A 127 -6.64 10.13 34.17
C ALA A 127 -5.89 9.52 35.37
N PRO A 128 -6.32 9.79 36.62
CA PRO A 128 -5.78 9.10 37.78
C PRO A 128 -6.05 7.59 37.70
N ASP A 129 -4.99 6.79 37.70
CA ASP A 129 -5.09 5.33 37.83
C ASP A 129 -4.61 4.89 39.23
N PRO A 130 -5.47 4.33 40.10
CA PRO A 130 -5.09 3.85 41.43
C PRO A 130 -3.98 2.80 41.41
N ALA A 131 -3.82 2.06 40.30
CA ALA A 131 -2.77 1.07 40.13
C ALA A 131 -1.47 1.65 39.53
N GLY A 132 -1.43 2.95 39.22
CA GLY A 132 -0.27 3.64 38.66
C GLY A 132 0.18 3.07 37.31
N ARG A 133 -0.72 2.50 36.52
CA ARG A 133 -0.38 1.89 35.23
C ARG A 133 -0.22 2.95 34.16
N ARG A 134 0.62 2.64 33.19
CA ARG A 134 0.73 3.37 31.93
C ARG A 134 -0.16 2.71 30.87
N PHE A 135 -0.73 3.49 29.98
CA PHE A 135 -1.51 2.97 28.86
C PHE A 135 -0.73 3.16 27.56
N GLU A 136 -0.67 2.10 26.77
CA GLU A 136 -0.25 2.13 25.36
C GLU A 136 -1.46 1.78 24.50
N VAL A 137 -1.84 2.66 23.58
CA VAL A 137 -2.88 2.38 22.58
C VAL A 137 -2.22 2.27 21.23
N ILE A 138 -2.38 1.12 20.58
CA ILE A 138 -1.78 0.82 19.28
C ILE A 138 -2.87 0.80 18.23
N ASN A 139 -2.73 1.66 17.23
CA ASN A 139 -3.55 1.68 16.03
C ASN A 139 -3.00 0.70 15.00
N THR A 140 -3.78 -0.33 14.63
CA THR A 140 -3.44 -1.23 13.53
C THR A 140 -4.44 -1.12 12.37
N GLY A 141 -5.19 -0.01 12.32
CA GLY A 141 -6.22 0.22 11.32
C GLY A 141 -5.63 0.31 9.92
N THR A 142 -6.24 -0.40 8.97
CA THR A 142 -5.82 -0.42 7.56
C THR A 142 -7.01 -0.14 6.67
N SER A 143 -6.93 0.91 5.87
CA SER A 143 -7.90 1.19 4.80
C SER A 143 -7.77 0.19 3.65
N SER A 144 -8.91 -0.24 3.12
CA SER A 144 -9.01 -0.87 1.80
C SER A 144 -9.08 0.16 0.67
#